data_AF-A0A6B3NQ13-F1
#
_entry.id   AF-A0A6B3NQ13-F1
#
_cell.length_a   1.000
_cell.length_b   1.000
_cell.length_c   1.000
_cell.angle_alpha   90.00
_cell.angle_beta   90.00
_cell.angle_gamma   90.00
#
_symmetry.space_group_name_H-M   'P 1'
#
loop_
_entity.id
_entity.type
_entity.pdbx_description
1 polymer ?
#
loop_
_entity_poly.entity_id
_entity_poly.type
_entity_poly.pdbx_seq_one_letter_code
_entity_poly.pdbx_strand_id
1 'polypeptide(L)'
;MEHLNYEKFVGYASTTGVWFDVRDIPDELKVLMARDACGLSSFPDYLTPLAKGKAWLLDGLVAHQPRTASALQGGGELFIRSTVSESGSLNFSLGMRLSDRVVLFGRDFCGMNPTDEDYSRPVQARAYSLPEPLRLAYYARFDGLNIPDSEAIGIATRLLPFPVNRPWTSWNRYLEEFKGYKGIYLTWLAERIAGVAPQRKGAPWTNFMAFLDTRPTLSGKEGDVLFVKNHVQDGVVYWVCDADIENMRVLADPVAALDLYCEHVLLGQAGRFDFTPFSAPMP
;
A
#
# COMPACT_ATOMS: atom_id res chain seq x y z
N MET A 1 4.99 9.03 -18.36
CA MET A 1 5.71 9.39 -17.12
C MET A 1 7.02 8.63 -17.16
N GLU A 2 8.17 9.31 -17.14
CA GLU A 2 9.47 8.63 -17.13
C GLU A 2 9.57 7.89 -15.78
N HIS A 3 9.79 6.57 -15.82
CA HIS A 3 9.89 5.80 -14.59
C HIS A 3 11.23 6.05 -13.92
N LEU A 4 11.22 6.19 -12.60
CA LEU A 4 12.44 6.31 -11.83
C LEU A 4 13.27 5.03 -11.99
N ASN A 5 14.48 5.20 -12.52
CA ASN A 5 15.42 4.09 -12.68
C ASN A 5 16.10 3.76 -11.33
N TYR A 6 16.35 2.47 -11.09
CA TYR A 6 17.08 1.95 -9.94
C TYR A 6 18.38 2.71 -9.65
N GLU A 7 19.23 2.93 -10.65
CA GLU A 7 20.53 3.59 -10.47
C GLU A 7 20.37 5.04 -10.00
N LYS A 8 19.36 5.76 -10.51
CA LYS A 8 19.02 7.11 -10.03
C LYS A 8 18.52 7.09 -8.59
N PHE A 9 17.68 6.11 -8.25
CA PHE A 9 17.13 5.99 -6.90
C PHE A 9 18.20 5.70 -5.85
N VAL A 10 19.12 4.78 -6.11
CA VAL A 10 20.21 4.46 -5.16
C VAL A 10 21.34 5.48 -5.19
N GLY A 11 21.57 6.13 -6.34
CA GLY A 11 22.56 7.20 -6.52
C GLY A 11 22.07 8.59 -6.14
N TYR A 12 20.91 8.70 -5.49
CA TYR A 12 20.37 9.99 -5.08
C TYR A 12 21.33 10.72 -4.13
N ALA A 13 21.52 12.03 -4.31
CA ALA A 13 22.54 12.79 -3.59
C ALA A 13 22.41 12.75 -2.06
N SER A 14 21.18 12.60 -1.56
CA SER A 14 20.91 12.48 -0.11
C SER A 14 21.08 11.05 0.44
N THR A 15 21.45 10.08 -0.40
CA THR A 15 21.66 8.70 0.02
C THR A 15 22.91 8.59 0.86
N THR A 16 22.78 8.05 2.05
CA THR A 16 23.89 7.84 2.99
C THR A 16 24.35 6.39 3.05
N GLY A 17 23.54 5.45 2.55
CA GLY A 17 23.92 4.05 2.44
C GLY A 17 22.87 3.18 1.74
N VAL A 18 23.36 2.09 1.16
CA VAL A 18 22.56 1.03 0.54
C VAL A 18 23.18 -0.30 0.94
N TRP A 19 22.40 -1.15 1.59
CA TRP A 19 22.88 -2.42 2.15
C TRP A 19 22.00 -3.57 1.71
N PHE A 20 22.62 -4.68 1.34
CA PHE A 20 21.96 -5.92 0.92
C PHE A 20 22.04 -7.01 1.99
N ASP A 21 22.88 -6.81 3.00
CA ASP A 21 23.05 -7.71 4.13
C ASP A 21 23.01 -6.91 5.42
N VAL A 22 22.33 -7.45 6.44
CA VAL A 22 22.21 -6.81 7.75
C VAL A 22 23.59 -6.59 8.37
N ARG A 23 24.57 -7.47 8.13
CA ARG A 23 25.92 -7.37 8.71
C ARG A 23 26.67 -6.12 8.26
N ASP A 24 26.37 -5.62 7.07
CA ASP A 24 27.04 -4.45 6.48
C ASP A 24 26.45 -3.12 6.97
N ILE A 25 25.29 -3.16 7.64
CA ILE A 25 24.66 -1.97 8.20
C ILE A 25 25.45 -1.55 9.46
N PRO A 26 25.82 -0.27 9.61
CA PRO A 26 26.44 0.24 10.83
C PRO A 26 25.57 -0.02 12.07
N ASP A 27 26.18 -0.42 13.19
CA ASP A 27 25.45 -0.81 14.39
C ASP A 27 24.60 0.33 14.96
N GLU A 28 25.09 1.57 14.87
CA GLU A 28 24.35 2.77 15.25
C GLU A 28 23.04 2.93 14.46
N LEU A 29 22.97 2.47 13.22
CA LEU A 29 21.75 2.51 12.41
C LEU A 29 20.85 1.31 12.69
N LYS A 30 21.42 0.13 12.96
CA LYS A 30 20.64 -1.06 13.35
C LYS A 30 19.81 -0.79 14.60
N VAL A 31 20.41 -0.14 15.60
CA VAL A 31 19.74 0.19 16.87
C VAL A 31 18.48 1.05 16.65
N LEU A 32 18.45 1.88 15.60
CA LEU A 32 17.31 2.75 15.30
C LEU A 32 16.09 1.99 14.74
N MET A 33 16.32 0.86 14.06
CA MET A 33 15.28 -0.02 13.50
C MET A 33 14.93 -1.20 14.43
N ALA A 34 15.79 -1.52 15.38
CA ALA A 34 15.55 -2.55 16.38
C ALA A 34 14.63 -2.03 17.51
N ARG A 35 13.98 -2.96 18.21
CA ARG A 35 13.28 -2.66 19.46
C ARG A 35 14.29 -2.24 20.53
N ASP A 36 14.03 -1.11 21.17
CA ASP A 36 14.74 -0.69 22.37
C ASP A 36 14.26 -1.45 23.62
N ALA A 37 14.87 -1.16 24.78
CA ALA A 37 14.51 -1.79 26.05
C ALA A 37 13.06 -1.49 26.51
N CYS A 38 12.42 -0.47 25.94
CA CYS A 38 11.03 -0.11 26.18
C CYS A 38 10.07 -0.75 25.16
N GLY A 39 10.59 -1.55 24.21
CA GLY A 39 9.81 -2.23 23.18
C GLY A 39 9.41 -1.35 22.00
N LEU A 40 10.01 -0.17 21.84
CA LEU A 40 9.76 0.77 20.74
C LEU A 40 10.93 0.79 19.77
N SER A 41 10.67 1.03 18.49
CA SER A 41 11.72 1.31 17.48
C SER A 41 11.51 2.72 16.92
N SER A 42 12.59 3.39 16.55
CA SER A 42 12.51 4.75 15.97
C SER A 42 12.14 4.73 14.50
N PHE A 43 12.35 3.58 13.83
CA PHE A 43 12.07 3.36 12.43
C PHE A 43 11.41 2.00 12.19
N PRO A 44 10.73 1.83 11.04
CA PRO A 44 10.17 0.54 10.65
C PRO A 44 11.18 -0.61 10.70
N ASP A 45 10.69 -1.82 10.97
CA ASP A 45 11.50 -3.03 11.05
C ASP A 45 11.91 -3.53 9.67
N TYR A 46 12.93 -2.92 9.08
CA TYR A 46 13.50 -3.39 7.82
C TYR A 46 14.63 -4.40 8.00
N LEU A 47 15.15 -4.57 9.22
CA LEU A 47 16.20 -5.55 9.53
C LEU A 47 15.69 -6.99 9.40
N THR A 48 14.50 -7.29 9.93
CA THR A 48 13.91 -8.64 9.85
C THR A 48 13.75 -9.14 8.41
N PRO A 49 13.12 -8.40 7.48
CA PRO A 49 12.98 -8.86 6.10
C PRO A 49 14.33 -8.96 5.37
N LEU A 50 15.29 -8.07 5.65
CA LEU A 50 16.63 -8.18 5.06
C LEU A 50 17.36 -9.43 5.57
N ALA A 51 17.25 -9.76 6.86
CA ALA A 51 17.86 -10.96 7.45
C ALA A 51 17.22 -12.27 6.98
N LYS A 52 15.88 -12.29 6.83
CA LYS A 52 15.14 -13.50 6.42
C LYS A 52 15.05 -13.68 4.90
N GLY A 53 15.31 -12.62 4.15
CA GLY A 53 15.41 -12.63 2.70
C GLY A 53 14.07 -12.56 1.96
N LYS A 54 14.18 -12.43 0.63
CA LYS A 54 13.07 -12.24 -0.31
C LYS A 54 12.00 -13.33 -0.22
N ALA A 55 12.39 -14.59 -0.08
CA ALA A 55 11.44 -15.71 -0.01
C ALA A 55 10.50 -15.60 1.19
N TRP A 56 11.04 -15.23 2.36
CA TRP A 56 10.23 -15.02 3.57
C TRP A 56 9.29 -13.82 3.43
N LEU A 57 9.75 -12.72 2.81
CA LEU A 57 8.96 -11.52 2.62
C LEU A 57 7.74 -11.77 1.71
N LEU A 58 7.94 -12.55 0.64
CA LEU A 58 6.93 -12.77 -0.40
C LEU A 58 6.02 -13.99 -0.14
N ASP A 59 6.20 -14.73 0.95
CA ASP A 59 5.48 -15.98 1.24
C ASP A 59 3.94 -15.83 1.17
N GLY A 60 3.41 -14.74 1.76
CA GLY A 60 1.98 -14.44 1.69
C GLY A 60 1.48 -14.18 0.26
N LEU A 61 2.30 -13.53 -0.57
CA LEU A 61 1.98 -13.34 -1.99
C LEU A 61 2.00 -14.69 -2.74
N VAL A 62 2.98 -15.56 -2.47
CA VAL A 62 3.03 -16.88 -3.12
C VAL A 62 1.74 -17.68 -2.87
N ALA A 63 1.22 -17.63 -1.64
CA ALA A 63 0.02 -18.35 -1.26
C ALA A 63 -1.29 -17.75 -1.83
N HIS A 64 -1.37 -16.43 -1.99
CA HIS A 64 -2.64 -15.73 -2.21
C HIS A 64 -2.70 -14.82 -3.44
N GLN A 65 -1.55 -14.48 -4.01
CA GLN A 65 -1.36 -13.59 -5.17
C GLN A 65 -0.18 -14.10 -6.03
N PRO A 66 -0.27 -15.34 -6.55
CA PRO A 66 0.87 -16.03 -7.16
C PRO A 66 1.44 -15.33 -8.41
N ARG A 67 0.62 -14.58 -9.16
CA ARG A 67 1.11 -13.85 -10.34
C ARG A 67 1.98 -12.68 -9.93
N THR A 68 1.51 -11.91 -8.97
CA THR A 68 2.25 -10.82 -8.32
C THR A 68 3.54 -11.34 -7.70
N ALA A 69 3.48 -12.47 -6.99
CA ALA A 69 4.64 -13.12 -6.40
C ALA A 69 5.67 -13.50 -7.47
N SER A 70 5.23 -14.13 -8.56
CA SER A 70 6.11 -14.52 -9.67
C SER A 70 6.82 -13.31 -10.29
N ALA A 71 6.11 -12.19 -10.48
CA ALA A 71 6.71 -10.96 -11.00
C ALA A 71 7.81 -10.42 -10.06
N LEU A 72 7.58 -10.43 -8.74
CA LEU A 72 8.54 -9.95 -7.75
C LEU A 72 9.71 -10.91 -7.54
N GLN A 73 9.48 -12.22 -7.58
CA GLN A 73 10.53 -13.23 -7.42
C GLN A 73 11.61 -13.11 -8.50
N GLY A 74 11.22 -12.74 -9.73
CA GLY A 74 12.15 -12.43 -10.83
C GLY A 74 12.94 -11.13 -10.67
N GLY A 75 12.66 -10.33 -9.63
CA GLY A 75 13.44 -9.15 -9.27
C GLY A 75 14.78 -9.49 -8.61
N GLY A 76 15.57 -8.45 -8.31
CA GLY A 76 16.86 -8.57 -7.64
C GLY A 76 16.76 -8.95 -6.15
N GLU A 77 17.84 -8.73 -5.42
CA GLU A 77 17.87 -8.92 -3.97
C GLU A 77 17.21 -7.75 -3.23
N LEU A 78 16.79 -8.02 -1.98
CA LEU A 78 16.30 -6.97 -1.08
C LEU A 78 17.47 -6.06 -0.69
N PHE A 79 17.17 -4.77 -0.52
CA PHE A 79 18.09 -3.79 0.03
C PHE A 79 17.39 -2.84 0.99
N ILE A 80 18.17 -2.29 1.92
CA ILE A 80 17.79 -1.12 2.71
C ILE A 80 18.57 0.07 2.17
N ARG A 81 17.86 1.19 1.92
CA ARG A 81 18.46 2.49 1.59
C ARG A 81 18.21 3.45 2.74
N SER A 82 19.24 4.18 3.16
CA SER A 82 19.09 5.34 4.04
C SER A 82 19.27 6.66 3.29
N THR A 83 18.48 7.66 3.63
CA THR A 83 18.60 9.03 3.12
C THR A 83 18.52 10.05 4.24
N VAL A 84 19.10 11.22 4.04
CA VAL A 84 18.97 12.36 4.95
C VAL A 84 18.28 13.50 4.22
N SER A 85 17.13 13.96 4.72
CA SER A 85 16.41 15.10 4.15
C SER A 85 17.20 16.41 4.31
N GLU A 86 16.78 17.46 3.62
CA GLU A 86 17.35 18.81 3.79
C GLU A 86 17.26 19.32 5.24
N SER A 87 16.24 18.88 5.99
CA SER A 87 16.08 19.18 7.42
C SER A 87 16.98 18.35 8.34
N GLY A 88 17.85 17.49 7.79
CA GLY A 88 18.72 16.58 8.54
C GLY A 88 18.00 15.33 9.07
N SER A 89 16.77 15.04 8.62
CA SER A 89 15.99 13.90 9.10
C SER A 89 16.41 12.63 8.34
N LEU A 90 16.86 11.63 9.10
CA LEU A 90 17.17 10.31 8.58
C LEU A 90 15.88 9.57 8.18
N ASN A 91 15.92 8.85 7.07
CA ASN A 91 14.85 8.00 6.58
C ASN A 91 15.42 6.68 6.08
N PHE A 92 14.63 5.60 6.18
CA PHE A 92 14.96 4.30 5.63
C PHE A 92 13.89 3.82 4.65
N SER A 93 14.29 2.99 3.70
CA SER A 93 13.38 2.33 2.76
C SER A 93 13.85 0.91 2.50
N LEU A 94 12.93 -0.05 2.58
CA LEU A 94 13.14 -1.43 2.11
C LEU A 94 12.69 -1.53 0.67
N GLY A 95 13.57 -2.03 -0.20
CA GLY A 95 13.27 -2.12 -1.62
C GLY A 95 13.91 -3.30 -2.32
N MET A 96 13.56 -3.44 -3.59
CA MET A 96 14.12 -4.42 -4.52
C MET A 96 14.14 -3.81 -5.92
N ARG A 97 15.16 -4.16 -6.70
CA ARG A 97 15.19 -3.85 -8.13
C ARG A 97 14.23 -4.76 -8.88
N LEU A 98 13.38 -4.19 -9.73
CA LEU A 98 12.55 -4.95 -10.66
C LEU A 98 12.76 -4.42 -12.07
N SER A 99 13.50 -5.17 -12.89
CA SER A 99 14.03 -4.70 -14.18
C SER A 99 14.89 -3.43 -14.02
N ASP A 100 14.44 -2.30 -14.52
CA ASP A 100 15.05 -0.98 -14.39
C ASP A 100 14.42 -0.12 -13.28
N ARG A 101 13.33 -0.59 -12.65
CA ARG A 101 12.56 0.13 -11.62
C ARG A 101 12.89 -0.34 -10.21
N VAL A 102 12.36 0.38 -9.24
CA VAL A 102 12.37 0.02 -7.82
C VAL A 102 10.96 -0.31 -7.37
N VAL A 103 10.83 -1.37 -6.56
CA VAL A 103 9.65 -1.63 -5.76
C VAL A 103 10.05 -1.50 -4.30
N LEU A 104 9.27 -0.72 -3.54
CA LEU A 104 9.44 -0.53 -2.12
C LEU A 104 8.36 -1.29 -1.36
N PHE A 105 8.74 -1.84 -0.22
CA PHE A 105 7.87 -2.58 0.68
C PHE A 105 7.66 -1.74 1.93
N GLY A 106 6.41 -1.45 2.27
CA GLY A 106 6.11 -0.87 3.58
C GLY A 106 6.33 -1.92 4.67
N ARG A 107 6.62 -1.47 5.88
CA ARG A 107 6.60 -2.32 7.07
C ARG A 107 6.31 -1.43 8.27
N ASP A 108 5.78 -2.02 9.33
CA ASP A 108 5.58 -1.31 10.58
C ASP A 108 6.78 -1.49 11.50
N PHE A 109 6.78 -0.76 12.62
CA PHE A 109 7.76 -0.88 13.70
C PHE A 109 7.83 -2.32 14.22
N CYS A 110 8.98 -2.71 14.76
CA CYS A 110 9.17 -4.06 15.29
C CYS A 110 8.15 -4.35 16.42
N GLY A 111 7.44 -5.48 16.30
CA GLY A 111 6.35 -5.89 17.19
C GLY A 111 4.96 -5.39 16.80
N MET A 112 4.86 -4.55 15.78
CA MET A 112 3.60 -4.03 15.25
C MET A 112 3.17 -4.73 13.95
N ASN A 113 3.92 -5.72 13.47
CA ASN A 113 3.57 -6.47 12.28
C ASN A 113 2.84 -7.77 12.66
N PRO A 114 1.82 -8.22 11.90
CA PRO A 114 1.05 -9.43 12.22
C PRO A 114 1.86 -10.72 12.36
N THR A 115 3.10 -10.72 11.89
CA THR A 115 3.99 -11.88 11.93
C THR A 115 5.02 -11.85 13.05
N ASP A 116 5.00 -10.81 13.88
CA ASP A 116 5.89 -10.68 15.03
C ASP A 116 5.30 -11.47 16.21
N GLU A 117 6.15 -12.07 17.05
CA GLU A 117 5.71 -13.01 18.10
C GLU A 117 4.76 -12.36 19.12
N ASP A 118 5.02 -11.11 19.49
CA ASP A 118 4.22 -10.34 20.47
C ASP A 118 3.11 -9.51 19.82
N TYR A 119 2.77 -9.75 18.56
CA TYR A 119 1.81 -8.92 17.85
C TYR A 119 0.43 -8.96 18.52
N SER A 120 -0.02 -7.80 18.98
CA SER A 120 -1.41 -7.60 19.40
C SER A 120 -2.15 -6.80 18.35
N ARG A 121 -3.20 -7.41 17.80
CA ARG A 121 -4.03 -6.77 16.78
C ARG A 121 -4.62 -5.45 17.33
N PRO A 122 -4.37 -4.30 16.69
CA PRO A 122 -5.06 -3.06 17.04
C PRO A 122 -6.58 -3.19 16.81
N VAL A 123 -7.36 -2.57 17.69
CA VAL A 123 -8.84 -2.58 17.63
C VAL A 123 -9.37 -2.06 16.27
N GLN A 124 -8.63 -1.19 15.59
CA GLN A 124 -9.00 -0.58 14.31
C GLN A 124 -8.02 -0.92 13.17
N ALA A 125 -7.58 -2.18 13.09
CA ALA A 125 -6.71 -2.63 12.02
C ALA A 125 -7.45 -2.72 10.67
N ARG A 126 -7.26 -1.70 9.82
CA ARG A 126 -7.97 -1.48 8.55
C ARG A 126 -7.87 -2.64 7.57
N ALA A 127 -6.72 -3.30 7.52
CA ALA A 127 -6.48 -4.43 6.62
C ALA A 127 -7.42 -5.62 6.88
N TYR A 128 -8.07 -5.70 8.05
CA TYR A 128 -9.08 -6.73 8.33
C TYR A 128 -10.43 -6.49 7.65
N SER A 129 -10.66 -5.31 7.07
CA SER A 129 -11.82 -5.05 6.21
C SER A 129 -11.66 -5.63 4.80
N LEU A 130 -10.45 -6.07 4.43
CA LEU A 130 -10.18 -6.72 3.15
C LEU A 130 -10.56 -8.21 3.21
N PRO A 131 -10.83 -8.84 2.04
CA PRO A 131 -10.77 -10.29 1.91
C PRO A 131 -9.49 -10.84 2.55
N GLU A 132 -9.63 -11.91 3.34
CA GLU A 132 -8.50 -12.49 4.06
C GLU A 132 -7.28 -12.82 3.18
N PRO A 133 -7.43 -13.39 1.96
CA PRO A 133 -6.29 -13.63 1.08
C PRO A 133 -5.51 -12.35 0.76
N LEU A 134 -6.18 -11.22 0.52
CA LEU A 134 -5.53 -9.94 0.25
C LEU A 134 -4.81 -9.40 1.49
N ARG A 135 -5.43 -9.54 2.66
CA ARG A 135 -4.81 -9.17 3.95
C ARG A 135 -3.51 -9.95 4.17
N LEU A 136 -3.54 -11.27 4.00
CA LEU A 136 -2.38 -12.13 4.20
C LEU A 136 -1.29 -11.87 3.15
N ALA A 137 -1.68 -11.51 1.92
CA ALA A 137 -0.74 -11.23 0.85
C ALA A 137 0.03 -9.91 1.02
N TYR A 138 -0.68 -8.83 1.37
CA TYR A 138 -0.10 -7.47 1.34
C TYR A 138 0.10 -6.83 2.72
N TYR A 139 -0.40 -7.44 3.80
CA TYR A 139 -0.44 -6.80 5.13
C TYR A 139 0.01 -7.72 6.27
N ALA A 140 0.72 -8.82 5.97
CA ALA A 140 1.26 -9.74 6.98
C ALA A 140 2.76 -9.57 7.20
N ARG A 141 3.58 -9.86 6.18
CA ARG A 141 5.06 -9.79 6.21
C ARG A 141 5.59 -8.41 5.80
N PHE A 142 4.78 -7.63 5.13
CA PHE A 142 5.02 -6.25 4.77
C PHE A 142 3.67 -5.52 4.77
N ASP A 143 3.70 -4.22 4.50
CA ASP A 143 2.56 -3.32 4.54
C ASP A 143 2.42 -2.55 3.22
N GLY A 144 1.74 -3.16 2.25
CA GLY A 144 1.56 -2.63 0.90
C GLY A 144 2.86 -2.50 0.09
N LEU A 145 2.71 -2.12 -1.17
CA LEU A 145 3.81 -1.91 -2.10
C LEU A 145 3.79 -0.47 -2.63
N ASN A 146 4.96 -0.01 -3.03
CA ASN A 146 5.12 1.32 -3.60
C ASN A 146 6.13 1.31 -4.75
N ILE A 147 5.77 1.90 -5.88
CA ILE A 147 6.68 2.19 -6.99
C ILE A 147 6.94 3.70 -6.96
N PRO A 148 8.13 4.14 -6.53
CA PRO A 148 8.46 5.54 -6.44
C PRO A 148 8.53 6.18 -7.83
N ASP A 149 8.07 7.43 -7.92
CA ASP A 149 8.14 8.28 -9.11
C ASP A 149 9.38 9.21 -9.10
N SER A 150 10.03 9.32 -7.94
CA SER A 150 11.16 10.19 -7.65
C SER A 150 12.08 9.60 -6.59
N GLU A 151 13.34 10.01 -6.61
CA GLU A 151 14.42 9.55 -5.74
C GLU A 151 14.14 9.81 -4.26
N ALA A 152 13.55 10.98 -3.95
CA ALA A 152 13.21 11.42 -2.62
C ALA A 152 11.98 10.72 -2.02
N ILE A 153 11.27 9.90 -2.81
CA ILE A 153 9.99 9.26 -2.47
C ILE A 153 8.93 10.31 -2.08
N GLY A 154 8.20 10.78 -3.10
CA GLY A 154 7.15 11.77 -2.90
C GLY A 154 5.89 11.25 -2.20
N ILE A 155 4.91 12.14 -2.07
CA ILE A 155 3.55 11.78 -1.65
C ILE A 155 2.69 11.19 -2.77
N ALA A 156 3.11 11.38 -4.02
CA ALA A 156 2.38 11.02 -5.24
C ALA A 156 2.93 9.76 -5.93
N THR A 157 3.54 8.86 -5.16
CA THR A 157 4.09 7.60 -5.68
C THR A 157 2.98 6.61 -6.04
N ARG A 158 3.27 5.63 -6.89
CA ARG A 158 2.28 4.61 -7.26
C ARG A 158 2.20 3.54 -6.17
N LEU A 159 1.11 3.54 -5.43
CA LEU A 159 0.86 2.59 -4.35
C LEU A 159 0.11 1.35 -4.88
N LEU A 160 0.47 0.17 -4.41
CA LEU A 160 -0.07 -1.12 -4.87
C LEU A 160 -0.35 -2.05 -3.69
N PRO A 161 -1.63 -2.35 -3.47
CA PRO A 161 -2.37 -1.86 -2.30
C PRO A 161 -1.64 -0.83 -1.38
N PHE A 162 -2.38 0.15 -0.86
CA PHE A 162 -1.82 1.22 -0.03
C PHE A 162 -1.22 0.65 1.27
N PRO A 163 0.02 1.03 1.63
CA PRO A 163 0.54 0.80 2.98
C PRO A 163 -0.42 1.38 4.03
N VAL A 164 -0.71 0.66 5.11
CA VAL A 164 -1.50 1.08 6.28
C VAL A 164 -0.86 2.30 6.95
N ASN A 165 0.49 2.36 6.97
CA ASN A 165 1.23 3.51 7.47
C ASN A 165 1.10 4.76 6.57
N ARG A 166 0.51 4.62 5.38
CA ARG A 166 -0.05 5.73 4.62
C ARG A 166 -1.57 5.80 4.85
N PRO A 167 -2.14 6.98 5.10
CA PRO A 167 -3.57 7.06 5.32
C PRO A 167 -4.31 6.66 4.04
N TRP A 168 -4.99 5.51 4.08
CA TRP A 168 -6.08 5.18 3.18
C TRP A 168 -6.98 6.40 3.00
N THR A 169 -7.42 6.66 1.76
CA THR A 169 -8.15 7.88 1.44
C THR A 169 -9.61 7.72 1.84
N SER A 170 -10.10 8.55 2.77
CA SER A 170 -11.52 8.51 3.15
C SER A 170 -12.42 8.95 2.01
N TRP A 171 -13.66 8.47 2.00
CA TRP A 171 -14.68 8.92 1.05
C TRP A 171 -14.79 10.44 1.00
N ASN A 172 -14.78 11.08 2.17
CA ASN A 172 -14.82 12.53 2.25
C ASN A 172 -13.64 13.20 1.53
N ARG A 173 -12.42 12.68 1.70
CA ARG A 173 -11.22 13.21 1.06
C ARG A 173 -11.22 12.96 -0.46
N TYR A 174 -11.67 11.78 -0.89
CA TYR A 174 -11.84 11.46 -2.30
C TYR A 174 -12.80 12.44 -3.00
N LEU A 175 -13.94 12.75 -2.36
CA LEU A 175 -14.93 13.68 -2.92
C LEU A 175 -14.48 15.15 -2.93
N GLU A 176 -13.48 15.54 -2.14
CA GLU A 176 -12.98 16.92 -2.10
C GLU A 176 -12.33 17.34 -3.42
N GLU A 177 -11.89 16.38 -4.24
CA GLU A 177 -11.33 16.62 -5.57
C GLU A 177 -12.39 17.06 -6.60
N PHE A 178 -13.66 16.74 -6.37
CA PHE A 178 -14.74 16.96 -7.33
C PHE A 178 -15.70 18.04 -6.84
N LYS A 179 -15.59 19.24 -7.42
CA LYS A 179 -16.43 20.39 -7.07
C LYS A 179 -17.91 20.03 -7.14
N GLY A 180 -18.61 20.18 -6.02
CA GLY A 180 -20.05 19.92 -5.90
C GLY A 180 -20.43 18.48 -5.53
N TYR A 181 -19.49 17.54 -5.53
CA TYR A 181 -19.79 16.12 -5.30
C TYR A 181 -20.08 15.81 -3.83
N LYS A 182 -19.39 16.48 -2.91
CA LYS A 182 -19.47 16.21 -1.46
C LYS A 182 -20.90 16.21 -0.93
N GLY A 183 -21.73 17.19 -1.30
CA GLY A 183 -23.12 17.25 -0.83
C GLY A 183 -24.01 16.13 -1.40
N ILE A 184 -23.78 15.75 -2.65
CA ILE A 184 -24.59 14.77 -3.39
C ILE A 184 -24.20 13.35 -2.96
N TYR A 185 -22.91 13.03 -3.03
CA TYR A 185 -22.42 11.66 -2.94
C TYR A 185 -22.11 11.19 -1.52
N LEU A 186 -22.14 12.07 -0.51
CA LEU A 186 -22.18 11.61 0.89
C LEU A 186 -23.53 10.97 1.20
N THR A 187 -24.63 11.66 0.92
CA THR A 187 -25.99 11.14 1.15
C THR A 187 -26.26 9.90 0.30
N TRP A 188 -25.90 9.95 -0.99
CA TRP A 188 -26.03 8.82 -1.91
C TRP A 188 -25.37 7.53 -1.38
N LEU A 189 -24.19 7.65 -0.76
CA LEU A 189 -23.45 6.52 -0.22
C LEU A 189 -24.15 5.93 1.00
N ALA A 190 -24.60 6.76 1.94
CA ALA A 190 -25.29 6.29 3.14
C ALA A 190 -26.64 5.61 2.86
N GLU A 191 -27.33 6.03 1.79
CA GLU A 191 -28.59 5.40 1.37
C GLU A 191 -28.39 3.99 0.79
N ARG A 192 -27.21 3.71 0.23
CA ARG A 192 -26.90 2.45 -0.47
C ARG A 192 -26.06 1.48 0.33
N ILE A 193 -25.20 1.99 1.22
CA ILE A 193 -24.27 1.18 1.99
C ILE A 193 -24.50 1.43 3.47
N ALA A 194 -25.03 0.43 4.16
CA ALA A 194 -25.31 0.54 5.60
C ALA A 194 -24.02 0.75 6.42
N GLY A 195 -24.11 1.60 7.46
CA GLY A 195 -23.06 1.79 8.48
C GLY A 195 -21.89 2.71 8.08
N VAL A 196 -21.82 3.16 6.83
CA VAL A 196 -20.71 4.02 6.35
C VAL A 196 -20.84 5.48 6.81
N ALA A 197 -22.05 5.92 7.16
CA ALA A 197 -22.27 7.25 7.72
C ALA A 197 -21.60 7.37 9.10
N PRO A 198 -20.96 8.50 9.40
CA PRO A 198 -20.41 8.74 10.73
C PRO A 198 -21.53 8.83 11.77
N GLN A 199 -21.30 8.30 12.97
CA GLN A 199 -22.27 8.33 14.07
C GLN A 199 -22.60 9.74 14.56
N ARG A 200 -21.66 10.69 14.41
CA ARG A 200 -21.82 12.09 14.82
C ARG A 200 -21.91 12.98 13.60
N LYS A 201 -22.88 13.91 13.60
CA LYS A 201 -23.02 14.92 12.54
C LYS A 201 -21.74 15.75 12.43
N GLY A 202 -21.21 15.88 11.21
CA GLY A 202 -19.99 16.65 10.92
C GLY A 202 -18.67 15.88 11.14
N ALA A 203 -18.71 14.65 11.64
CA ALA A 203 -17.50 13.81 11.70
C ALA A 203 -17.09 13.32 10.29
N PRO A 204 -15.80 13.02 10.06
CA PRO A 204 -15.32 12.57 8.77
C PRO A 204 -15.82 11.16 8.43
N TRP A 205 -16.01 10.88 7.14
CA TRP A 205 -16.49 9.59 6.62
C TRP A 205 -15.35 8.58 6.51
N THR A 206 -14.81 8.17 7.66
CA THR A 206 -13.66 7.24 7.76
C THR A 206 -14.07 5.76 7.76
N ASN A 207 -15.36 5.48 7.69
CA ASN A 207 -15.91 4.13 7.65
C ASN A 207 -15.90 3.51 6.24
N PHE A 208 -15.62 4.32 5.21
CA PHE A 208 -15.49 3.92 3.82
C PHE A 208 -14.21 4.53 3.25
N MET A 209 -13.22 3.67 2.97
CA MET A 209 -11.83 4.10 2.75
C MET A 209 -11.26 3.41 1.52
N ALA A 210 -10.58 4.18 0.67
CA ALA A 210 -9.84 3.66 -0.47
C ALA A 210 -8.52 3.05 -0.02
N PHE A 211 -8.29 1.80 -0.41
CA PHE A 211 -7.04 1.08 -0.18
C PHE A 211 -6.24 0.88 -1.47
N LEU A 212 -6.82 1.20 -2.63
CA LEU A 212 -6.13 1.25 -3.90
C LEU A 212 -6.67 2.43 -4.71
N ASP A 213 -5.76 3.17 -5.32
CA ASP A 213 -6.06 4.27 -6.25
C ASP A 213 -5.05 4.19 -7.38
N THR A 214 -5.55 3.96 -8.58
CA THR A 214 -4.73 3.76 -9.79
C THR A 214 -4.54 5.07 -10.57
N ARG A 215 -5.22 6.14 -10.16
CA ARG A 215 -5.18 7.44 -10.81
C ARG A 215 -3.75 8.01 -10.77
N PRO A 216 -3.29 8.65 -11.85
CA PRO A 216 -2.03 9.39 -11.81
C PRO A 216 -2.06 10.40 -10.65
N THR A 217 -0.95 10.51 -9.91
CA THR A 217 -0.79 11.40 -8.74
C THR A 217 -1.87 11.28 -7.64
N LEU A 218 -2.64 10.17 -7.62
CA LEU A 218 -3.75 9.93 -6.69
C LEU A 218 -4.85 11.01 -6.80
N SER A 219 -5.05 11.59 -7.99
CA SER A 219 -6.00 12.69 -8.18
C SER A 219 -6.65 12.68 -9.57
N GLY A 220 -7.76 13.40 -9.70
CA GLY A 220 -8.46 13.57 -10.97
C GLY A 220 -9.54 12.52 -11.20
N LYS A 221 -10.13 12.52 -12.42
CA LYS A 221 -11.26 11.64 -12.74
C LYS A 221 -10.81 10.28 -13.26
N GLU A 222 -9.85 10.25 -14.16
CA GLU A 222 -9.47 9.03 -14.90
C GLU A 222 -8.69 8.05 -14.04
N GLY A 223 -9.22 6.83 -13.91
CA GLY A 223 -8.63 5.71 -13.17
C GLY A 223 -9.63 4.99 -12.26
N ASP A 224 -9.15 3.91 -11.67
CA ASP A 224 -9.88 3.04 -10.76
C ASP A 224 -9.53 3.33 -9.31
N VAL A 225 -10.55 3.38 -8.45
CA VAL A 225 -10.37 3.50 -7.00
C VAL A 225 -11.18 2.40 -6.31
N LEU A 226 -10.51 1.65 -5.43
CA LEU A 226 -11.11 0.55 -4.68
C LEU A 226 -11.27 0.91 -3.21
N PHE A 227 -12.48 0.74 -2.70
CA PHE A 227 -12.89 1.07 -1.34
C PHE A 227 -13.33 -0.17 -0.57
N VAL A 228 -13.20 -0.10 0.75
CA VAL A 228 -13.81 -1.05 1.68
C VAL A 228 -14.51 -0.33 2.83
N LYS A 229 -15.43 -1.04 3.49
CA LYS A 229 -15.98 -0.61 4.76
C LYS A 229 -14.99 -0.87 5.90
N ASN A 230 -14.25 0.16 6.28
CA ASN A 230 -13.15 0.11 7.25
C ASN A 230 -13.58 -0.20 8.71
N HIS A 231 -14.88 -0.39 8.97
CA HIS A 231 -15.45 -0.61 10.31
C HIS A 231 -16.07 -2.01 10.47
N VAL A 232 -16.11 -2.79 9.39
CA VAL A 232 -16.60 -4.17 9.38
C VAL A 232 -15.62 -5.07 8.64
N GLN A 233 -15.72 -6.39 8.87
CA GLN A 233 -14.85 -7.41 8.27
C GLN A 233 -15.68 -8.30 7.34
N ASP A 234 -16.32 -7.69 6.33
CA ASP A 234 -17.14 -8.42 5.36
C ASP A 234 -16.42 -8.71 4.04
N GLY A 235 -15.21 -8.16 3.86
CA GLY A 235 -14.38 -8.40 2.68
C GLY A 235 -14.94 -7.80 1.39
N VAL A 236 -15.97 -6.95 1.45
CA VAL A 236 -16.59 -6.38 0.26
C VAL A 236 -15.73 -5.25 -0.28
N VAL A 237 -15.28 -5.37 -1.54
CA VAL A 237 -14.50 -4.36 -2.25
C VAL A 237 -15.38 -3.63 -3.25
N TYR A 238 -15.53 -2.33 -3.04
CA TYR A 238 -16.29 -1.43 -3.92
C TYR A 238 -15.34 -0.78 -4.91
N TRP A 239 -15.80 -0.59 -6.14
CA TRP A 239 -15.00 -0.07 -7.24
C TRP A 239 -15.71 1.13 -7.88
N VAL A 240 -14.97 2.22 -8.02
CA VAL A 240 -15.35 3.39 -8.81
C VAL A 240 -14.38 3.52 -9.98
N CYS A 241 -14.92 3.57 -11.19
CA CYS A 241 -14.19 3.77 -12.43
C CYS A 241 -14.43 5.19 -12.93
N ASP A 242 -13.37 5.94 -13.24
CA ASP A 242 -13.44 7.25 -13.91
C ASP A 242 -14.29 8.30 -13.17
N ALA A 243 -14.30 8.23 -11.84
CA ALA A 243 -15.16 9.01 -10.95
C ALA A 243 -16.67 8.87 -11.23
N ASP A 244 -17.09 7.81 -11.92
CA ASP A 244 -18.50 7.44 -12.11
C ASP A 244 -19.04 6.79 -10.82
N ILE A 245 -19.41 7.65 -9.87
CA ILE A 245 -19.91 7.24 -8.55
C ILE A 245 -21.28 6.56 -8.68
N GLU A 246 -22.11 6.99 -9.62
CA GLU A 246 -23.47 6.47 -9.77
C GLU A 246 -23.49 5.02 -10.25
N ASN A 247 -22.48 4.64 -11.05
CA ASN A 247 -22.25 3.27 -11.49
C ASN A 247 -21.18 2.56 -10.65
N MET A 248 -21.06 2.88 -9.36
CA MET A 248 -20.20 2.11 -8.44
C MET A 248 -20.58 0.62 -8.48
N ARG A 249 -19.56 -0.23 -8.44
CA ARG A 249 -19.69 -1.70 -8.53
C ARG A 249 -19.02 -2.37 -7.34
N VAL A 250 -19.27 -3.66 -7.18
CA VAL A 250 -18.56 -4.53 -6.22
C VAL A 250 -17.69 -5.49 -7.01
N LEU A 251 -16.46 -5.72 -6.58
CA LEU A 251 -15.65 -6.79 -7.13
C LEU A 251 -16.18 -8.14 -6.63
N ALA A 252 -16.67 -8.97 -7.56
CA ALA A 252 -17.13 -10.34 -7.30
C ALA A 252 -15.96 -11.29 -6.99
N ASP A 253 -14.79 -11.04 -7.58
CA ASP A 253 -13.54 -11.73 -7.27
C ASP A 253 -12.40 -10.72 -7.06
N PRO A 254 -12.35 -10.07 -5.88
CA PRO A 254 -11.32 -9.07 -5.59
C PRO A 254 -9.92 -9.69 -5.51
N VAL A 255 -9.80 -10.98 -5.19
CA VAL A 255 -8.51 -11.66 -5.04
C VAL A 255 -7.85 -11.84 -6.41
N ALA A 256 -8.59 -12.37 -7.40
CA ALA A 256 -8.07 -12.53 -8.75
C ALA A 256 -7.84 -11.18 -9.45
N ALA A 257 -8.74 -10.22 -9.26
CA ALA A 257 -8.63 -8.89 -9.85
C ALA A 257 -7.34 -8.18 -9.41
N LEU A 258 -7.02 -8.21 -8.11
CA LEU A 258 -5.82 -7.56 -7.59
C LEU A 258 -4.53 -8.26 -7.99
N ASP A 259 -4.54 -9.60 -8.10
CA ASP A 259 -3.33 -10.33 -8.48
C ASP A 259 -2.93 -9.99 -9.92
N LEU A 260 -3.91 -9.97 -10.82
CA LEU A 260 -3.71 -9.57 -12.21
C LEU A 260 -3.36 -8.08 -12.34
N TYR A 261 -4.01 -7.20 -11.57
CA TYR A 261 -3.70 -5.78 -11.57
C TYR A 261 -2.25 -5.51 -11.11
N CYS A 262 -1.83 -6.12 -9.99
CA CYS A 262 -0.49 -5.92 -9.48
C CYS A 262 0.56 -6.51 -10.42
N GLU A 263 0.33 -7.71 -10.98
CA GLU A 263 1.15 -8.27 -12.07
C GLU A 263 1.26 -7.29 -13.25
N HIS A 264 0.13 -6.77 -13.75
CA HIS A 264 0.07 -5.81 -14.87
C HIS A 264 0.98 -4.60 -14.62
N VAL A 265 0.87 -3.99 -13.44
CA VAL A 265 1.67 -2.81 -13.09
C VAL A 265 3.15 -3.15 -12.88
N LEU A 266 3.43 -4.23 -12.16
CA LEU A 266 4.80 -4.67 -11.86
C LEU A 266 5.55 -5.07 -13.13
N LEU A 267 4.90 -5.67 -14.11
CA LEU A 267 5.49 -6.00 -15.41
C LEU A 267 5.50 -4.82 -16.38
N GLY A 268 4.90 -3.68 -16.03
CA GLY A 268 4.86 -2.49 -16.88
C GLY A 268 4.05 -2.72 -18.15
N GLN A 269 3.00 -3.54 -18.08
CA GLN A 269 2.14 -3.81 -19.22
C GLN A 269 1.47 -2.53 -19.73
N ALA A 270 1.37 -2.40 -21.05
CA ALA A 270 0.79 -1.24 -21.68
C ALA A 270 -0.72 -1.17 -21.46
N GLY A 271 -1.25 0.05 -21.44
CA GLY A 271 -2.67 0.29 -21.24
C GLY A 271 -3.11 0.22 -19.77
N ARG A 272 -4.38 0.51 -19.56
CA ARG A 272 -5.04 0.43 -18.25
C ARG A 272 -5.57 -0.98 -18.03
N PHE A 273 -5.39 -1.48 -16.82
CA PHE A 273 -5.99 -2.75 -16.40
C PHE A 273 -7.51 -2.62 -16.31
N ASP A 274 -8.26 -3.58 -16.84
CA ASP A 274 -9.72 -3.56 -16.83
C ASP A 274 -10.28 -4.40 -15.66
N PHE A 275 -10.87 -3.74 -14.68
CA PHE A 275 -11.55 -4.38 -13.55
C PHE A 275 -12.96 -4.88 -13.89
N THR A 276 -13.53 -4.49 -15.04
CA THR A 276 -14.92 -4.81 -15.44
C THR A 276 -15.24 -6.30 -15.35
N PRO A 277 -14.39 -7.23 -15.85
CA PRO A 277 -14.67 -8.67 -15.81
C PRO A 277 -14.82 -9.25 -14.40
N PHE A 278 -14.29 -8.57 -13.39
CA PHE A 278 -14.28 -9.02 -11.99
C PHE A 278 -15.38 -8.38 -11.16
N SER A 279 -16.29 -7.63 -11.78
CA SER A 279 -17.19 -6.74 -11.07
C SER A 279 -18.67 -7.03 -11.36
N ALA A 280 -19.51 -6.79 -10.36
CA ALA A 280 -20.96 -6.84 -10.44
C ALA A 280 -21.55 -5.48 -10.02
N PRO A 281 -22.76 -5.12 -10.50
CA PRO A 281 -23.49 -3.99 -9.95
C PRO A 281 -23.63 -4.08 -8.44
N MET A 282 -23.68 -2.94 -7.74
CA MET A 282 -24.03 -2.96 -6.32
C MET A 282 -25.43 -3.59 -6.13
N PRO A 283 -25.63 -4.38 -5.06
CA PRO A 283 -26.93 -4.92 -4.69
C PRO A 283 -27.93 -3.83 -4.29
#